data_AF-A0A527G5T2-F1
#
_entry.id   AF-A0A527G5T2-F1
#
_cell.length_a   1.000
_cell.length_b   1.000
_cell.length_c   1.000
_cell.angle_alpha   90.00
_cell.angle_beta   90.00
_cell.angle_gamma   90.00
#
_symmetry.space_group_name_H-M   'P 1'
#
loop_
_entity.id
_entity.type
_entity.pdbx_description
1 polymer ?
#
loop_
_entity_poly.entity_id
_entity_poly.type
_entity_poly.pdbx_seq_one_letter_code
_entity_poly.pdbx_strand_id
1 'polypeptide(L)'
;MLGILRSAAGTWVAKGLLVLLVLSFLVWGVSGQLMSGLAGHDSVITAGGTKVSINEYRLAYDRQLAVMSQQFGQRLSHEQAKALGVDNQVLAQLVSGAVLDEQARKLGLGLSKDR
;
A
#
# COMPACT_ATOMS: atom_id res chain seq x y z
N MET A 1 41.01 -14.14 -5.84
CA MET A 1 39.81 -13.81 -6.66
C MET A 1 39.05 -12.58 -6.14
N LEU A 2 38.80 -12.43 -4.84
CA LEU A 2 38.15 -11.23 -4.26
C LEU A 2 38.95 -9.92 -4.43
N GLY A 3 40.28 -9.99 -4.59
CA GLY A 3 41.13 -8.80 -4.80
C GLY A 3 40.93 -8.12 -6.16
N ILE A 4 40.55 -8.88 -7.19
CA ILE A 4 40.36 -8.36 -8.56
C ILE A 4 39.00 -7.67 -8.67
N LEU A 5 37.99 -8.19 -7.99
CA LEU A 5 36.67 -7.55 -7.91
C LEU A 5 36.75 -6.24 -7.12
N ARG A 6 37.55 -6.20 -6.04
CA ARG A 6 37.80 -4.99 -5.25
C ARG A 6 38.64 -3.96 -6.00
N SER A 7 39.64 -4.36 -6.78
CA SER A 7 40.46 -3.41 -7.57
C SER A 7 39.68 -2.83 -8.74
N ALA A 8 38.84 -3.62 -9.42
CA ALA A 8 37.96 -3.14 -10.49
C ALA A 8 36.90 -2.15 -9.96
N ALA A 9 36.24 -2.48 -8.85
CA ALA A 9 35.26 -1.60 -8.20
C ALA A 9 35.87 -0.32 -7.60
N GLY A 10 37.18 -0.32 -7.33
CA GLY A 10 37.92 0.83 -6.80
C GLY A 10 38.34 1.86 -7.85
N THR A 11 38.22 1.57 -9.14
CA THR A 11 38.61 2.50 -10.22
C THR A 11 37.63 3.67 -10.33
N TRP A 12 38.15 4.84 -10.71
CA TRP A 12 37.32 6.05 -10.89
C TRP A 12 36.27 5.88 -11.99
N VAL A 13 36.58 5.08 -13.02
CA VAL A 13 35.64 4.69 -14.07
C VAL A 13 34.47 3.89 -13.50
N ALA A 14 34.73 2.91 -12.61
CA ALA A 14 33.67 2.14 -11.96
C ALA A 14 32.77 3.02 -11.08
N LYS A 15 33.35 4.01 -10.37
CA LYS A 15 32.55 5.01 -9.62
C LYS A 15 31.64 5.82 -10.54
N GLY A 16 32.14 6.26 -11.69
CA GLY A 16 31.34 7.00 -12.68
C GLY A 16 30.15 6.19 -13.20
N LEU A 17 30.39 4.93 -13.57
CA LEU A 17 29.32 4.02 -14.03
C LEU A 17 28.31 3.72 -12.92
N LEU A 18 28.76 3.58 -11.67
CA LEU A 18 27.88 3.35 -10.53
C LEU A 18 26.99 4.57 -10.24
N VAL A 19 27.56 5.78 -10.27
CA VAL A 19 26.80 7.03 -10.11
C VAL A 19 25.77 7.19 -11.22
N LEU A 20 26.14 6.91 -12.48
CA LEU A 20 25.23 6.96 -13.62
C LEU A 20 24.08 5.94 -13.47
N LEU A 21 24.39 4.74 -13.00
CA LEU A 21 23.39 3.72 -12.70
C LEU A 21 22.40 4.17 -11.60
N VAL A 22 22.91 4.70 -10.48
CA VAL A 22 22.06 5.22 -9.40
C VAL A 22 21.19 6.38 -9.88
N LEU A 23 21.73 7.30 -10.68
CA LEU A 23 20.97 8.39 -11.29
C LEU A 23 19.87 7.89 -12.22
N SER A 24 20.11 6.83 -12.99
CA SER A 24 19.08 6.22 -13.83
C SER A 24 17.93 5.65 -13.02
N PHE A 25 18.20 5.03 -11.87
CA PHE A 25 17.16 4.54 -10.95
C PHE A 25 16.38 5.69 -10.28
N LEU A 26 17.03 6.83 -10.04
CA LEU A 26 16.38 8.04 -9.50
C LEU A 26 15.40 8.65 -10.51
N VAL A 27 15.80 8.77 -11.78
CA VAL A 27 14.94 9.32 -12.85
C VAL A 27 13.78 8.38 -13.19
N TRP A 28 14.00 7.06 -13.13
CA TRP A 28 12.98 6.07 -13.43
C TRP A 28 12.01 5.78 -12.27
N GLY A 29 12.29 6.31 -11.06
CA GLY A 29 11.34 6.29 -9.93
C GLY A 29 11.32 5.02 -9.08
N VAL A 30 12.32 4.13 -9.21
CA VAL A 30 12.38 2.85 -8.46
C VAL A 30 12.65 3.06 -6.96
N SER A 31 13.12 4.25 -6.55
CA SER A 31 13.31 4.60 -5.13
C SER A 31 12.03 4.52 -4.31
N GLY A 32 10.86 4.81 -4.91
CA GLY A 32 9.56 4.69 -4.24
C GLY A 32 9.20 3.24 -3.89
N GLN A 33 9.50 2.29 -4.79
CA GLN A 33 9.26 0.86 -4.55
C GLN A 33 10.24 0.28 -3.52
N LEU A 34 11.51 0.70 -3.54
CA LEU A 34 12.49 0.23 -2.56
C LEU A 34 12.21 0.76 -1.14
N MET A 35 11.74 2.01 -1.00
CA MET A 35 11.32 2.54 0.30
C MET A 35 10.08 1.83 0.85
N SER A 36 9.18 1.35 0.00
CA SER A 36 8.04 0.52 0.42
C SER A 36 8.44 -0.86 0.95
N GLY A 37 9.62 -1.37 0.57
CA GLY A 37 10.17 -2.63 1.07
C GLY A 37 10.94 -2.51 2.40
N LEU A 38 11.45 -1.31 2.72
CA LEU A 38 12.21 -1.04 3.96
C LEU A 38 11.33 -0.49 5.10
N ALA A 39 10.25 0.21 4.77
CA ALA A 39 9.20 0.59 5.71
C ALA A 39 8.14 -0.50 5.72
N GLY A 40 8.33 -1.53 6.54
CA GLY A 40 7.37 -2.62 6.68
C GLY A 40 5.94 -2.12 6.86
N HIS A 41 5.03 -2.82 6.18
CA HIS A 41 3.58 -2.86 6.34
C HIS A 41 2.75 -1.96 5.42
N ASP A 42 2.16 -2.65 4.44
CA ASP A 42 0.71 -2.77 4.33
C ASP A 42 -0.06 -1.50 3.98
N SER A 43 -0.01 -1.03 2.75
CA SER A 43 -1.09 -0.19 2.21
C SER A 43 -1.62 -0.77 0.89
N VAL A 44 -2.90 -1.18 0.88
CA VAL A 44 -3.58 -1.69 -0.33
C VAL A 44 -4.04 -0.53 -1.21
N ILE A 45 -4.37 0.61 -0.60
CA ILE A 45 -4.91 1.78 -1.29
C ILE A 45 -4.33 3.03 -0.62
N THR A 46 -4.00 4.03 -1.43
CA THR A 46 -3.67 5.38 -0.95
C THR A 46 -4.61 6.37 -1.62
N ALA A 47 -5.34 7.16 -0.84
CA ALA A 47 -6.17 8.25 -1.33
C ALA A 47 -5.57 9.58 -0.86
N GLY A 48 -4.74 10.19 -1.71
CA GLY A 48 -3.97 11.38 -1.32
C GLY A 48 -2.94 11.07 -0.24
N GLY A 49 -3.15 11.59 0.97
CA GLY A 49 -2.29 11.37 2.14
C GLY A 49 -2.74 10.25 3.08
N THR A 50 -4.00 9.79 3.02
CA THR A 50 -4.47 8.64 3.81
C THR A 50 -4.19 7.33 3.11
N LYS A 51 -3.57 6.43 3.87
CA LYS A 51 -3.26 5.06 3.46
C LYS A 51 -4.26 4.13 4.13
N VAL A 52 -4.81 3.21 3.36
CA VAL A 52 -5.64 2.11 3.86
C VAL A 52 -4.79 0.85 3.87
N SER A 53 -4.70 0.21 5.03
CA SER A 53 -3.85 -0.95 5.25
C SER A 53 -4.46 -2.27 4.78
N ILE A 54 -3.61 -3.30 4.58
CA ILE A 54 -4.08 -4.68 4.33
C ILE A 54 -5.02 -5.15 5.44
N ASN A 55 -4.72 -4.79 6.69
CA ASN A 55 -5.50 -5.22 7.85
C ASN A 55 -6.88 -4.56 7.87
N GLU A 56 -6.97 -3.28 7.52
CA GLU A 56 -8.25 -2.58 7.37
C GLU A 56 -9.09 -3.18 6.26
N TYR A 57 -8.49 -3.51 5.11
CA TYR A 57 -9.18 -4.21 4.03
C TYR A 57 -9.75 -5.55 4.50
N ARG A 58 -8.92 -6.39 5.13
CA ARG A 58 -9.35 -7.70 5.64
C ARG A 58 -10.49 -7.57 6.65
N LEU A 59 -10.38 -6.64 7.59
CA LEU A 59 -11.42 -6.41 8.59
C LEU A 59 -12.74 -5.93 7.96
N ALA A 60 -12.67 -5.03 6.98
CA ALA A 60 -13.84 -4.54 6.26
C ALA A 60 -14.48 -5.65 5.41
N TYR A 61 -13.65 -6.47 4.76
CA TYR A 61 -14.09 -7.62 3.97
C TYR A 61 -14.80 -8.67 4.84
N ASP A 62 -14.20 -9.07 5.96
CA ASP A 62 -14.78 -10.04 6.88
C ASP A 62 -16.13 -9.55 7.43
N ARG A 63 -16.24 -8.25 7.71
CA ARG A 63 -17.49 -7.62 8.14
C ARG A 63 -18.56 -7.68 7.05
N GLN A 64 -18.22 -7.32 5.83
CA GLN A 64 -19.15 -7.37 4.70
C GLN A 64 -19.60 -8.81 4.42
N LEU A 65 -18.67 -9.76 4.49
CA LEU A 65 -18.95 -11.18 4.31
C LEU A 65 -19.89 -11.71 5.40
N ALA A 66 -19.71 -11.29 6.66
CA ALA A 66 -20.60 -11.66 7.76
C ALA A 66 -22.02 -11.12 7.56
N VAL A 67 -22.16 -9.85 7.14
CA VAL A 67 -23.46 -9.23 6.84
C VAL A 67 -24.17 -9.96 5.70
N MET A 68 -23.47 -10.24 4.61
CA MET A 68 -24.06 -10.97 3.49
C MET A 68 -24.40 -12.41 3.86
N SER A 69 -23.52 -13.10 4.61
CA SER A 69 -23.82 -14.47 5.07
C SER A 69 -25.09 -14.53 5.93
N GLN A 70 -25.35 -13.50 6.74
CA GLN A 70 -26.60 -13.38 7.48
C GLN A 70 -27.81 -13.15 6.56
N GLN A 71 -27.69 -12.30 5.54
CA GLN A 71 -28.77 -12.01 4.58
C GLN A 71 -29.15 -13.23 3.74
N PHE A 72 -28.16 -14.02 3.30
CA PHE A 72 -28.39 -15.24 2.51
C PHE A 72 -28.77 -16.45 3.38
N GLY A 73 -28.72 -16.34 4.71
CA GLY A 73 -29.01 -17.44 5.63
C GLY A 73 -28.01 -18.60 5.55
N GLN A 74 -26.86 -18.40 4.90
CA GLN A 74 -25.81 -19.39 4.73
C GLN A 74 -24.44 -18.72 4.72
N ARG A 75 -23.40 -19.46 5.14
CA ARG A 75 -22.03 -18.96 5.10
C ARG A 75 -21.54 -18.91 3.65
N LEU A 76 -21.25 -17.71 3.17
CA LEU A 76 -20.69 -17.52 1.83
C LEU A 76 -19.21 -17.91 1.80
N SER A 77 -18.79 -18.62 0.75
CA SER A 77 -17.37 -18.88 0.50
C SER A 77 -16.69 -17.66 -0.12
N HIS A 78 -15.36 -17.61 -0.06
CA HIS A 78 -14.58 -16.52 -0.68
C HIS A 78 -14.81 -16.45 -2.20
N GLU A 79 -14.94 -17.59 -2.87
CA GLU A 79 -15.21 -17.63 -4.31
C GLU A 79 -16.60 -17.08 -4.64
N GLN A 80 -17.61 -17.40 -3.83
CA GLN A 80 -18.96 -16.86 -3.98
C GLN A 80 -19.00 -15.36 -3.73
N ALA A 81 -18.32 -14.89 -2.68
CA ALA A 81 -18.20 -13.47 -2.37
C ALA A 81 -17.51 -12.69 -3.52
N LYS A 82 -16.46 -13.26 -4.11
CA LYS A 82 -15.81 -12.70 -5.29
C LYS A 82 -16.75 -12.63 -6.50
N ALA A 83 -17.51 -13.69 -6.76
CA ALA A 83 -18.50 -13.71 -7.84
C ALA A 83 -19.63 -12.69 -7.64
N LEU A 84 -19.99 -12.40 -6.38
CA LEU A 84 -20.97 -11.38 -6.01
C LEU A 84 -20.39 -9.95 -6.00
N GLY A 85 -19.09 -9.78 -6.23
CA GLY A 85 -18.44 -8.47 -6.30
C GLY A 85 -18.21 -7.81 -4.94
N VAL A 86 -18.13 -8.60 -3.86
CA VAL A 86 -17.91 -8.11 -2.49
C VAL A 86 -16.63 -7.29 -2.37
N ASP A 87 -15.57 -7.73 -3.04
CA ASP A 87 -14.29 -7.01 -3.08
C ASP A 87 -14.46 -5.56 -3.55
N ASN A 88 -15.22 -5.34 -4.64
CA ASN A 88 -15.43 -4.02 -5.21
C ASN A 88 -16.23 -3.10 -4.27
N GLN A 89 -17.21 -3.66 -3.56
CA GLN A 89 -18.00 -2.90 -2.59
C GLN A 89 -17.14 -2.45 -1.41
N VAL A 90 -16.30 -3.34 -0.87
CA VAL A 90 -15.38 -3.05 0.23
C VAL A 90 -14.34 -2.01 -0.19
N LEU A 91 -13.76 -2.15 -1.38
CA LEU A 91 -12.81 -1.17 -1.93
C LEU A 91 -13.46 0.23 -2.07
N ALA A 92 -14.67 0.33 -2.64
CA ALA A 92 -15.37 1.60 -2.78
C ALA A 92 -15.67 2.26 -1.44
N GLN A 93 -16.04 1.48 -0.43
CA GLN A 93 -16.27 1.98 0.92
C GLN A 93 -14.99 2.49 1.58
N LEU A 94 -13.88 1.75 1.44
CA LEU A 94 -12.59 2.17 1.99
C LEU A 94 -12.05 3.42 1.31
N VAL A 95 -12.19 3.52 -0.02
CA VAL A 95 -11.80 4.71 -0.79
C VAL A 95 -12.64 5.92 -0.37
N SER A 96 -13.96 5.79 -0.28
CA SER A 96 -14.82 6.90 0.14
C SER A 96 -14.51 7.37 1.56
N GLY A 97 -14.30 6.45 2.51
CA GLY A 97 -13.85 6.78 3.87
C GLY A 97 -12.50 7.50 3.87
N ALA A 98 -11.52 6.97 3.15
CA ALA A 98 -10.19 7.57 3.05
C ALA A 98 -10.21 8.98 2.45
N VAL A 99 -11.06 9.22 1.45
CA VAL A 99 -11.24 10.56 0.85
C VAL A 99 -11.90 11.52 1.85
N LEU A 100 -12.94 11.07 2.56
CA LEU A 100 -13.61 11.89 3.59
C LEU A 100 -12.64 12.26 4.72
N ASP A 101 -11.83 11.31 5.18
CA ASP A 101 -10.80 11.56 6.20
C ASP A 101 -9.73 12.55 5.73
N GLU A 102 -9.32 12.45 4.46
CA GLU A 102 -8.38 13.42 3.86
C GLU A 102 -8.99 14.82 3.81
N GLN A 103 -10.27 14.94 3.46
CA GLN A 103 -10.97 16.23 3.48
C GLN A 103 -11.12 16.77 4.91
N ALA A 104 -11.50 15.93 5.87
CA ALA A 104 -11.60 16.32 7.28
C ALA A 104 -10.25 16.81 7.82
N ARG A 105 -9.14 16.12 7.49
CA ARG A 105 -7.79 16.57 7.85
C ARG A 105 -7.42 17.91 7.21
N LYS A 106 -7.73 18.11 5.92
CA LYS A 106 -7.50 19.40 5.24
C LYS A 106 -8.28 20.55 5.86
N LEU A 107 -9.49 20.27 6.35
CA LEU A 107 -10.36 21.23 7.04
C LEU A 107 -9.99 21.41 8.51
N GLY A 108 -8.99 20.69 9.04
CA GLY A 108 -8.62 20.75 10.45
C GLY A 108 -9.68 20.14 11.39
N LEU A 109 -10.65 19.40 10.85
CA LEU A 109 -11.70 18.71 11.60
C LEU A 109 -11.17 17.37 12.10
N GLY A 110 -10.12 17.42 12.92
CA GLY A 110 -9.62 16.26 13.64
C GLY A 110 -10.44 16.01 14.91
N LEU A 111 -10.66 14.75 15.26
CA LEU A 111 -11.20 14.39 16.57
C LEU A 111 -10.23 14.90 17.65
N SER A 112 -10.67 15.85 18.50
CA SER A 112 -9.91 16.23 19.70
C SER A 112 -9.75 14.98 20.56
N LYS A 113 -8.52 14.65 20.94
CA LYS A 113 -8.18 13.52 21.83
C LYS A 113 -8.53 13.84 23.29
N ASP A 114 -9.68 14.48 23.53
CA ASP A 114 -10.21 14.66 24.88
C ASP A 114 -11.11 13.47 25.20
N ARG A 115 -10.47 12.38 25.61
CA ARG A 115 -11.03 11.37 26.52
C ARG A 115 -9.93 10.74 27.34
#